data_AF-E2NIU5-F1
#
_entry.id   AF-E2NIU5-F1
#
_cell.length_a   1.000
_cell.length_b   1.000
_cell.length_c   1.000
_cell.angle_alpha   90.00
_cell.angle_beta   90.00
_cell.angle_gamma   90.00
#
_symmetry.space_group_name_H-M   'P 1'
#
loop_
_entity.id
_entity.type
_entity.pdbx_description
1 polymer ?
#
loop_
_entity_poly.entity_id
_entity_poly.type
_entity_poly.pdbx_seq_one_letter_code
_entity_poly.pdbx_strand_id
1 'polypeptide(L)'
;MRKVNVLYSMVFMITLFGVSVNHLNACTRVVYQGDNNMIITGRTMDWKEDTRSNIWIFPRGMERNGEVGKDPMRWKSKYGSVITSAYDI
;
A
#
# COMPACT_ATOMS: atom_id res chain seq x y z
N MET A 1 -20.39 -18.78 45.80
CA MET A 1 -20.40 -19.59 44.56
C MET A 1 -21.15 -18.88 43.42
N ARG A 2 -22.46 -18.61 43.52
CA ARG A 2 -23.24 -17.96 42.44
C ARG A 2 -22.70 -16.58 41.99
N LYS A 3 -22.31 -15.70 42.92
CA LYS A 3 -21.72 -14.38 42.58
C LYS A 3 -20.34 -14.46 41.91
N VAL A 4 -19.55 -15.47 42.27
CA VAL A 4 -18.20 -15.70 41.74
C VAL A 4 -18.27 -16.26 40.32
N ASN A 5 -19.22 -17.17 40.04
CA ASN A 5 -19.45 -17.68 38.69
C ASN A 5 -20.01 -16.60 37.74
N VAL A 6 -20.82 -15.67 38.25
CA VAL A 6 -21.29 -14.50 37.49
C VAL A 6 -20.14 -13.55 37.18
N LEU A 7 -19.21 -13.34 38.12
CA LEU A 7 -18.02 -12.51 37.90
C LEU A 7 -17.09 -13.14 36.85
N TYR A 8 -16.83 -14.46 36.93
CA TYR A 8 -16.04 -15.16 35.91
C TYR A 8 -16.70 -15.12 34.52
N SER A 9 -18.02 -15.25 34.45
CA SER A 9 -18.78 -15.13 33.20
C SER A 9 -18.68 -13.71 32.61
N MET A 10 -18.79 -12.67 33.45
CA MET A 10 -18.61 -11.28 33.01
C MET A 10 -17.20 -10.99 32.49
N VAL A 11 -16.17 -11.46 33.20
CA VAL A 11 -14.76 -11.28 32.77
C VAL A 11 -14.49 -12.00 31.45
N PHE A 12 -15.00 -13.23 31.29
CA PHE A 12 -14.88 -13.99 30.04
C PHE A 12 -15.55 -13.29 28.86
N MET A 13 -16.73 -12.69 29.07
CA MET A 13 -17.46 -11.97 28.03
C MET A 13 -16.77 -10.66 27.63
N ILE A 14 -16.15 -9.95 28.58
CA ILE A 14 -15.35 -8.74 28.29
C ILE A 14 -14.07 -9.09 27.50
N THR A 15 -13.42 -10.20 27.81
CA THR A 15 -12.25 -10.67 27.03
C THR A 15 -12.60 -11.13 25.62
N LEU A 16 -13.81 -11.68 25.39
CA LEU A 16 -14.26 -12.06 24.05
C LEU A 16 -14.57 -10.86 23.15
N PHE A 17 -15.10 -9.77 23.71
CA PHE A 17 -15.48 -8.56 22.97
C PHE A 17 -14.37 -7.49 22.90
N GLY A 18 -13.30 -7.63 23.68
CA GLY A 18 -12.20 -6.65 23.76
C GLY A 18 -11.13 -6.75 22.67
N VAL A 19 -11.21 -7.71 21.75
CA VAL A 19 -10.20 -7.87 20.68
C VAL A 19 -10.64 -7.13 19.42
N SER A 20 -10.32 -5.84 19.34
CA SER A 20 -10.48 -5.02 18.13
C SER A 20 -9.27 -5.20 17.21
N VAL A 21 -9.39 -6.05 16.18
CA VAL A 21 -8.42 -6.13 15.08
C VAL A 21 -8.88 -5.23 13.94
N ASN A 22 -8.39 -3.99 13.90
CA ASN A 22 -8.48 -3.13 12.72
C ASN A 22 -7.17 -3.24 11.93
N HIS A 23 -7.15 -4.03 10.86
CA HIS A 23 -6.04 -4.03 9.90
C HIS A 23 -6.56 -3.75 8.49
N LEU A 24 -6.45 -2.50 8.08
CA LEU A 24 -6.81 -1.95 6.76
C LEU A 24 -5.78 -0.81 6.50
N ASN A 25 -5.13 -0.60 5.36
CA ASN A 25 -5.36 -0.93 3.95
C ASN A 25 -4.02 -1.41 3.36
N ALA A 26 -3.97 -2.55 2.66
CA ALA A 26 -2.68 -3.24 2.55
C ALA A 26 -2.27 -3.61 1.12
N CYS A 27 -1.79 -2.61 0.38
CA CYS A 27 -0.85 -2.89 -0.70
C CYS A 27 0.26 -3.82 -0.18
N THR A 28 0.49 -4.93 -0.86
CA THR A 28 1.59 -5.85 -0.52
C THR A 28 2.70 -5.70 -1.54
N ARG A 29 3.95 -5.75 -1.08
CA ARG A 29 5.13 -5.81 -1.95
C ARG A 29 6.03 -6.94 -1.48
N VAL A 30 6.46 -7.78 -2.42
CA VAL A 30 7.41 -8.86 -2.18
C VAL A 30 8.59 -8.77 -3.14
N VAL A 31 9.75 -9.25 -2.70
CA VAL A 31 10.93 -9.41 -3.55
C VAL A 31 11.34 -10.88 -3.49
N TYR A 32 11.29 -11.55 -4.63
CA TYR A 32 11.82 -12.89 -4.81
C TYR A 32 13.29 -12.79 -5.25
N GLN A 33 14.15 -13.51 -4.54
CA GLN A 33 15.57 -13.64 -4.84
C GLN A 33 15.83 -15.11 -5.14
N GLY A 34 15.98 -15.44 -6.43
CA GLY A 34 16.26 -16.79 -6.90
C GLY A 34 17.74 -16.98 -7.24
N ASP A 35 18.05 -18.17 -7.78
CA ASP A 35 19.39 -18.49 -8.25
C ASP A 35 19.82 -17.61 -9.44
N ASN A 36 21.13 -17.61 -9.74
CA ASN A 36 21.72 -16.90 -10.88
C ASN A 36 21.39 -15.40 -10.92
N ASN A 37 21.39 -14.72 -9.78
CA ASN A 37 21.07 -13.30 -9.63
C ASN A 37 19.66 -12.91 -10.14
N MET A 38 18.70 -13.85 -10.11
CA MET A 38 17.32 -13.55 -10.47
C MET A 38 16.62 -12.74 -9.36
N ILE A 39 16.25 -11.50 -9.68
CA ILE A 39 15.50 -10.63 -8.77
C ILE A 39 14.15 -10.26 -9.40
N ILE A 40 13.05 -10.62 -8.74
CA ILE A 40 11.68 -10.31 -9.19
C ILE A 40 10.98 -9.54 -8.07
N THR A 41 10.35 -8.41 -8.40
CA THR A 41 9.52 -7.66 -7.45
C THR A 41 8.05 -7.79 -7.84
N GLY A 42 7.22 -8.25 -6.91
CA GLY A 42 5.76 -8.29 -7.03
C GLY A 42 5.11 -7.22 -6.17
N ARG A 43 3.99 -6.65 -6.64
CA ARG A 43 3.16 -5.70 -5.88
C ARG A 43 1.67 -5.96 -6.13
N THR A 44 0.85 -5.85 -5.09
CA THR A 44 -0.60 -5.70 -5.20
C THR A 44 -1.00 -4.25 -4.88
N MET A 45 -2.10 -3.79 -5.47
CA MET A 45 -2.72 -2.49 -5.19
C MET A 45 -4.15 -2.75 -4.74
N ASP A 46 -4.38 -2.54 -3.46
CA ASP A 46 -5.68 -2.77 -2.85
C ASP A 46 -6.33 -1.40 -2.63
N TRP A 47 -7.43 -1.14 -3.32
CA TRP A 47 -8.18 0.11 -3.23
C TRP A 47 -9.68 -0.19 -3.12
N LYS A 48 -10.42 0.69 -2.43
CA LYS A 48 -11.85 0.48 -2.16
C LYS A 48 -12.72 0.58 -3.42
N GLU A 49 -12.26 1.32 -4.41
CA GLU A 49 -12.95 1.54 -5.67
C GLU A 49 -12.02 1.28 -6.86
N ASP A 50 -12.55 1.39 -8.07
CA ASP A 50 -11.74 1.29 -9.28
C ASP A 50 -10.81 2.51 -9.40
N THR A 51 -9.51 2.24 -9.45
CA THR A 51 -8.45 3.25 -9.62
C THR A 51 -8.30 3.74 -11.05
N ARG A 52 -9.00 3.15 -12.03
CA ARG A 52 -8.91 3.48 -13.45
C ARG A 52 -7.48 3.48 -13.96
N SER A 53 -6.74 2.42 -13.63
CA SER A 53 -5.31 2.33 -13.92
C SER A 53 -5.01 2.19 -15.42
N ASN A 54 -3.98 2.90 -15.87
CA ASN A 54 -3.40 2.76 -17.21
C ASN A 54 -1.89 2.55 -17.12
N ILE A 55 -1.30 1.99 -18.18
CA ILE A 55 0.15 1.82 -18.30
C ILE A 55 0.71 2.89 -19.23
N TRP A 56 1.76 3.58 -18.77
CA TRP A 56 2.39 4.67 -19.48
C TRP A 56 3.86 4.41 -19.78
N ILE A 57 4.29 4.83 -20.96
CA ILE A 57 5.70 4.85 -21.36
C ILE A 57 6.19 6.29 -21.29
N PHE A 58 7.25 6.49 -20.51
CA PHE A 58 7.88 7.78 -20.31
C PHE A 58 9.31 7.76 -20.83
N PRO A 59 9.62 8.46 -21.94
CA PRO A 59 10.98 8.49 -22.47
C PRO A 59 11.94 9.24 -21.52
N ARG A 60 13.23 8.94 -21.65
CA ARG A 60 14.28 9.73 -20.99
C ARG A 60 14.31 11.16 -21.56
N GLY A 61 14.80 12.11 -20.77
CA GLY A 61 14.96 13.50 -21.17
C GLY A 61 13.70 14.35 -21.03
N MET A 62 12.64 13.86 -20.39
CA MET A 62 11.47 14.67 -20.10
C MET A 62 11.75 15.63 -18.95
N GLU A 63 11.41 16.90 -19.13
CA GLU A 63 11.37 17.88 -18.05
C GLU A 63 10.12 17.62 -17.19
N ARG A 64 10.31 17.58 -15.87
CA ARG A 64 9.27 17.35 -14.86
C ARG A 64 9.46 18.35 -13.72
N ASN A 65 8.38 18.66 -13.02
CA ASN A 65 8.45 19.42 -11.79
C ASN A 65 7.58 18.74 -10.72
N GLY A 66 7.75 19.14 -9.45
CA GLY A 66 7.07 18.51 -8.32
C GLY A 66 5.56 18.80 -8.22
N GLU A 67 5.02 19.64 -9.10
CA GLU A 67 3.64 20.14 -9.08
C GLU A 67 3.22 20.67 -7.70
N VAL A 68 4.20 21.24 -6.97
CA VAL A 68 3.99 21.97 -5.72
C VAL A 68 3.98 23.46 -6.01
N GLY A 69 3.14 24.22 -5.29
CA GLY A 69 2.89 25.63 -5.57
C GLY A 69 4.16 26.49 -5.73
N LYS A 70 4.71 27.03 -4.63
CA LYS A 70 5.85 27.94 -4.73
C LYS A 70 7.16 27.14 -4.82
N ASP A 71 7.95 27.47 -5.84
CA ASP A 71 9.30 26.94 -6.10
C ASP A 71 9.39 25.39 -6.17
N PRO A 72 8.71 24.76 -7.16
CA PRO A 72 8.79 23.32 -7.31
C PRO A 72 10.19 22.88 -7.73
N MET A 73 10.66 21.78 -7.14
CA MET A 73 11.80 21.02 -7.65
C MET A 73 11.57 20.69 -9.12
N ARG A 74 12.58 20.92 -9.96
CA ARG A 74 12.57 20.59 -11.39
C ARG A 74 13.65 19.58 -11.69
N TRP A 75 13.34 18.60 -12.53
CA TRP A 75 14.31 17.60 -12.97
C TRP A 75 14.04 17.16 -14.39
N LYS A 76 15.10 16.68 -15.03
CA LYS A 76 15.04 16.02 -16.33
C LYS A 76 15.22 14.51 -16.13
N SER A 77 14.32 13.70 -16.67
CA SER A 77 14.41 12.24 -16.50
C SER A 77 15.71 11.69 -17.11
N LYS A 78 16.53 10.99 -16.31
CA LYS A 78 17.77 10.37 -16.81
C LYS A 78 17.50 9.07 -17.58
N TYR A 79 16.51 8.30 -17.13
CA TYR A 79 16.11 7.02 -17.70
C TYR A 79 14.67 7.08 -18.21
N GLY A 80 14.37 6.24 -19.21
CA GLY A 80 12.98 5.98 -19.57
C GLY A 80 12.35 5.01 -18.58
N SER A 81 11.04 5.08 -18.41
CA SER A 81 10.30 4.24 -17.47
C SER A 81 8.97 3.77 -18.05
N VAL A 82 8.49 2.65 -17.51
CA VAL A 82 7.11 2.18 -17.66
C VAL A 82 6.48 2.21 -16.28
N ILE A 83 5.31 2.82 -16.16
CA ILE A 83 4.59 2.97 -14.90
C ILE A 83 3.11 2.62 -15.05
N THR A 84 2.45 2.37 -13.93
CA THR A 84 1.00 2.26 -13.84
C THR A 84 0.46 3.48 -13.12
N SER A 85 -0.42 4.25 -13.75
CA SER A 85 -1.09 5.41 -13.15
C SER A 85 -2.35 4.99 -12.38
N ALA A 86 -2.88 5.90 -11.57
CA ALA A 86 -4.26 5.86 -11.08
C ALA A 86 -4.95 7.14 -11.53
N TYR A 87 -6.13 7.03 -12.12
CA TYR A 87 -6.90 8.16 -12.66
C TYR A 87 -6.13 9.03 -13.68
N ASP A 88 -5.15 8.45 -14.39
CA ASP A 88 -4.25 9.14 -15.34
C ASP A 88 -3.47 10.33 -14.77
N ILE A 89 -3.14 10.25 -13.47
CA ILE A 89 -2.26 11.17 -12.76
C ILE A 89 -0.90 10.50 -12.49
#